data_AF-A0A1I1CUT9-F1
#
_entry.id   AF-A0A1I1CUT9-F1
#
_cell.length_a   1.000
_cell.length_b   1.000
_cell.length_c   1.000
_cell.angle_alpha   90.00
_cell.angle_beta   90.00
_cell.angle_gamma   90.00
#
_symmetry.space_group_name_H-M   'P 1'
#
loop_
_entity.id
_entity.type
_entity.pdbx_description
1 polymer ?
#
loop_
_entity_poly.entity_id
_entity_poly.type
_entity_poly.pdbx_seq_one_letter_code
_entity_poly.pdbx_strand_id
1 'polypeptide(L)'
;MGGSFSRGTPPRLGFSSLGSLGQSAPRNSLLAGLGGPSPSTQGLSSLASLFVKPVRRRAFFSFHFEDIMRVNNVRQSWRTHSTGTILVPSFTDSSLWESKQLEGSDALKKLIREGVEHTSAVCVLAGSETWLRRWVKYEIARAVIDNRGLLTVHINGLNHHQRRIPDRLGPNPLNFLAVGQDEFGRFYLFEKFAVATGYAYPQYRWEWRRYEDYTHAISLPAYLARPAPGYVTPLSTGAPEYCFATDNGSKNIGLWIDRAAQMVGR
;
A
#
# COMPACT_ATOMS: atom_id res chain seq x y z
N MET A 1 5.50 49.71 -6.42
CA MET A 1 4.12 49.70 -6.91
C MET A 1 3.33 48.68 -6.10
N GLY A 2 2.54 49.16 -5.14
CA GLY A 2 1.71 48.32 -4.27
C GLY A 2 0.34 48.06 -4.90
N GLY A 3 -0.26 46.93 -4.56
CA GLY A 3 -1.62 46.55 -4.95
C GLY A 3 -2.18 45.55 -3.95
N SER A 4 -2.78 46.07 -2.88
CA SER A 4 -3.60 45.35 -1.91
C SER A 4 -5.02 45.15 -2.44
N PHE A 5 -5.57 43.94 -2.36
CA PHE A 5 -7.01 43.71 -2.52
C PHE A 5 -7.61 43.05 -1.28
N SER A 6 -8.63 43.73 -0.77
CA SER A 6 -9.37 43.50 0.47
C SER A 6 -10.43 42.42 0.32
N ARG A 7 -10.71 41.73 1.43
CA ARG A 7 -11.78 40.74 1.62
C ARG A 7 -13.15 41.45 1.68
N GLY A 8 -14.15 40.83 1.04
CA GLY A 8 -15.57 41.20 1.19
C GLY A 8 -16.44 39.97 1.52
N THR A 9 -17.22 40.10 2.59
CA THR A 9 -18.42 39.31 3.00
C THR A 9 -19.29 40.32 3.77
N PRO A 10 -20.61 40.11 4.06
CA PRO A 10 -21.62 39.11 3.68
C PRO A 10 -22.92 39.82 3.16
N PRO A 11 -24.18 39.27 3.20
CA PRO A 11 -24.93 38.98 4.45
C PRO A 11 -25.82 37.71 4.46
N ARG A 12 -26.24 37.33 5.67
CA ARG A 12 -27.25 36.32 6.02
C ARG A 12 -28.67 36.94 5.95
N LEU A 13 -29.67 36.14 5.57
CA LEU A 13 -31.09 36.44 5.79
C LEU A 13 -31.72 35.37 6.71
N GLY A 14 -32.63 35.81 7.57
CA GLY A 14 -33.11 35.09 8.74
C GLY A 14 -34.50 34.46 8.66
N PHE A 15 -34.77 33.71 9.73
CA PHE A 15 -36.01 33.34 10.45
C PHE A 15 -37.41 33.71 9.92
N SER A 16 -38.35 32.74 10.07
CA SER A 16 -39.76 32.82 10.56
C SER A 16 -40.38 31.40 10.40
N SER A 17 -40.55 30.53 11.42
CA SER A 17 -41.53 30.40 12.52
C SER A 17 -43.04 30.26 12.18
N LEU A 18 -43.63 29.18 12.72
CA LEU A 18 -44.93 29.03 13.43
C LEU A 18 -46.24 28.62 12.70
N GLY A 19 -46.91 27.61 13.30
CA GLY A 19 -48.37 27.37 13.28
C GLY A 19 -48.78 25.91 12.94
N SER A 20 -48.95 24.97 13.89
CA SER A 20 -50.13 24.71 14.77
C SER A 20 -51.26 23.87 14.11
N LEU A 21 -51.34 22.55 14.39
CA LEU A 21 -52.34 21.81 15.21
C LEU A 21 -53.78 21.64 14.63
N GLY A 22 -54.22 20.37 14.53
CA GLY A 22 -55.63 19.97 14.33
C GLY A 22 -55.88 18.45 14.34
N GLN A 23 -56.47 17.95 15.43
CA GLN A 23 -57.09 16.61 15.67
C GLN A 23 -58.31 16.39 14.74
N SER A 24 -59.03 15.27 14.56
CA SER A 24 -59.03 13.83 14.92
C SER A 24 -60.18 13.16 14.07
N ALA A 25 -60.24 11.82 14.06
CA ALA A 25 -61.06 10.91 13.22
C ALA A 25 -62.60 10.86 13.57
N PRO A 26 -63.46 9.85 13.23
CA PRO A 26 -63.34 8.63 12.39
C PRO A 26 -64.61 8.21 11.57
N ARG A 27 -64.55 7.00 10.96
CA ARG A 27 -65.61 6.00 10.63
C ARG A 27 -65.99 5.80 9.16
N ASN A 28 -65.71 4.59 8.62
CA ASN A 28 -66.71 3.52 8.49
C ASN A 28 -66.10 2.18 8.06
N SER A 29 -66.63 1.11 8.63
CA SER A 29 -66.35 -0.30 8.41
C SER A 29 -66.95 -0.82 7.10
N LEU A 30 -66.45 -1.96 6.57
CA LEU A 30 -67.26 -3.16 6.23
C LEU A 30 -66.38 -4.33 5.73
N LEU A 31 -66.80 -5.54 6.09
CA LEU A 31 -66.22 -6.85 5.80
C LEU A 31 -66.34 -7.29 4.33
N ALA A 32 -65.38 -8.15 3.91
CA ALA A 32 -65.46 -9.30 2.98
C ALA A 32 -64.13 -9.34 2.18
N GLY A 33 -63.38 -10.43 2.02
CA GLY A 33 -63.71 -11.85 2.04
C GLY A 33 -63.20 -12.48 0.73
N LEU A 34 -61.99 -13.04 0.79
CA LEU A 34 -61.42 -14.14 -0.03
C LEU A 34 -61.02 -13.90 -1.51
N GLY A 35 -59.72 -14.12 -1.77
CA GLY A 35 -59.21 -14.61 -3.06
C GLY A 35 -58.22 -13.72 -3.79
N GLY A 36 -56.93 -13.78 -3.45
CA GLY A 36 -55.85 -13.16 -4.22
C GLY A 36 -54.59 -14.05 -4.24
N PRO A 37 -53.90 -14.18 -5.38
CA PRO A 37 -52.83 -15.15 -5.57
C PRO A 37 -51.58 -14.76 -4.78
N SER A 38 -50.85 -15.79 -4.34
CA SER A 38 -49.55 -15.73 -3.68
C SER A 38 -48.59 -14.73 -4.34
N PRO A 39 -48.00 -13.77 -3.59
CA PRO A 39 -46.96 -12.92 -4.12
C PRO A 39 -45.67 -13.73 -4.30
N SER A 40 -45.19 -13.68 -5.55
CA SER A 40 -43.89 -14.10 -6.03
C SER A 40 -42.75 -13.87 -5.03
N THR A 41 -41.97 -14.93 -4.80
CA THR A 41 -40.64 -14.92 -4.19
C THR A 41 -39.68 -14.09 -5.06
N GLN A 42 -39.68 -12.77 -4.87
CA GLN A 42 -38.56 -11.92 -5.26
C GLN A 42 -38.00 -11.29 -3.99
N GLY A 43 -36.72 -11.57 -3.73
CA GLY A 43 -35.96 -10.86 -2.71
C GLY A 43 -35.26 -11.74 -1.69
N LEU A 44 -34.40 -12.68 -2.12
CA LEU A 44 -33.31 -13.21 -1.27
C LEU A 44 -32.09 -13.60 -2.12
N SER A 45 -31.69 -12.76 -3.07
CA SER A 45 -30.45 -12.96 -3.84
C SER A 45 -29.48 -11.80 -3.63
N SER A 46 -29.02 -11.57 -2.40
CA SER A 46 -27.70 -10.96 -2.14
C SER A 46 -27.36 -10.97 -0.64
N LEU A 47 -27.24 -12.16 -0.04
CA LEU A 47 -26.52 -12.32 1.23
C LEU A 47 -25.35 -13.31 1.11
N ALA A 48 -25.06 -13.77 -0.10
CA ALA A 48 -23.97 -14.71 -0.37
C ALA A 48 -22.56 -14.09 -0.27
N SER A 49 -22.43 -12.77 -0.07
CA SER A 49 -21.11 -12.12 -0.05
C SER A 49 -20.48 -11.93 1.34
N LEU A 50 -21.09 -12.39 2.43
CA LEU A 50 -20.62 -12.03 3.78
C LEU A 50 -19.67 -13.03 4.45
N PHE A 51 -19.31 -14.13 3.77
CA PHE A 51 -18.28 -15.05 4.27
C PHE A 51 -17.27 -15.39 3.18
N VAL A 52 -16.48 -14.40 2.77
CA VAL A 52 -15.17 -14.69 2.18
C VAL A 52 -14.38 -15.44 3.26
N LYS A 53 -14.17 -16.74 3.05
CA LYS A 53 -13.33 -17.55 3.94
C LYS A 53 -11.99 -16.82 4.09
N PRO A 54 -11.52 -16.52 5.33
CA PRO A 54 -10.27 -15.80 5.52
C PRO A 54 -9.14 -16.56 4.82
N VAL A 55 -8.62 -15.99 3.74
CA VAL A 55 -7.59 -16.64 2.92
C VAL A 55 -6.28 -16.53 3.67
N ARG A 56 -5.67 -17.68 3.98
CA ARG A 56 -4.37 -17.68 4.64
C ARG A 56 -3.30 -17.11 3.71
N ARG A 57 -2.83 -15.89 3.97
CA ARG A 57 -1.78 -15.25 3.19
C ARG A 57 -0.40 -15.55 3.76
N ARG A 58 0.63 -15.39 2.95
CA ARG A 58 2.02 -15.30 3.45
C ARG A 58 2.58 -13.96 3.02
N ALA A 59 3.25 -13.24 3.91
CA ALA A 59 3.79 -11.92 3.60
C ALA A 59 5.30 -11.89 3.83
N PHE A 60 6.04 -11.32 2.89
CA PHE A 60 7.44 -10.97 3.08
C PHE A 60 7.54 -9.54 3.61
N PHE A 61 8.34 -9.29 4.65
CA PHE A 61 8.57 -7.95 5.15
C PHE A 61 9.96 -7.46 4.74
N SER A 62 9.99 -6.35 4.01
CA SER A 62 11.21 -5.67 3.56
C SER A 62 11.41 -4.42 4.40
N PHE A 63 12.59 -4.22 4.98
CA PHE A 63 12.87 -3.07 5.84
C PHE A 63 14.37 -2.78 5.92
N HIS A 64 14.73 -1.62 6.48
CA HIS A 64 16.11 -1.28 6.80
C HIS A 64 16.45 -1.73 8.23
N PHE A 65 17.60 -2.39 8.42
CA PHE A 65 18.00 -2.94 9.72
C PHE A 65 17.93 -1.95 10.88
N GLU A 66 18.31 -0.70 10.65
CA GLU A 66 18.30 0.34 11.70
C GLU A 66 16.90 0.57 12.28
N ASP A 67 15.85 0.27 11.51
CA ASP A 67 14.45 0.39 11.94
C ASP A 67 13.92 -0.85 12.70
N ILE A 68 14.78 -1.83 13.03
CA ILE A 68 14.38 -3.12 13.62
C ILE A 68 13.52 -2.98 14.88
N MET A 69 13.78 -1.99 15.73
CA MET A 69 13.00 -1.77 16.94
C MET A 69 11.55 -1.35 16.63
N ARG A 70 11.34 -0.55 15.58
CA ARG A 70 9.99 -0.20 15.10
C ARG A 70 9.32 -1.39 14.39
N VAL A 71 10.08 -2.13 13.59
CA VAL A 71 9.61 -3.36 12.93
C VAL A 71 9.16 -4.40 13.96
N ASN A 72 9.85 -4.51 15.09
CA ASN A 72 9.44 -5.39 16.19
C ASN A 72 8.09 -4.99 16.78
N ASN A 73 7.78 -3.70 16.88
CA ASN A 73 6.45 -3.24 17.30
C ASN A 73 5.36 -3.68 16.31
N VAL A 74 5.62 -3.54 15.00
CA VAL A 74 4.72 -4.03 13.94
C VAL A 74 4.53 -5.55 14.04
N ARG A 75 5.60 -6.29 14.30
CA ARG A 75 5.56 -7.75 14.50
C ARG A 75 4.75 -8.14 15.73
N GLN A 76 4.92 -7.44 16.84
CA GLN A 76 4.18 -7.72 18.08
C GLN A 76 2.70 -7.37 17.95
N SER A 77 2.36 -6.24 17.32
CA SER A 77 0.98 -5.88 17.04
C SER A 77 0.32 -6.89 16.11
N TRP A 78 1.06 -7.38 15.12
CA TRP A 78 0.61 -8.46 14.25
C TRP A 78 0.25 -9.70 15.06
N ARG A 79 1.19 -10.21 15.86
CA ARG A 79 1.01 -11.43 16.66
C ARG A 79 -0.17 -11.37 17.63
N THR A 80 -0.54 -10.17 18.08
CA THR A 80 -1.65 -9.95 19.02
C THR A 80 -3.01 -9.80 18.32
N HIS A 81 -3.06 -9.26 17.11
CA HIS A 81 -4.31 -8.95 16.41
C HIS A 81 -4.61 -9.90 15.24
N SER A 82 -3.65 -10.72 14.81
CA SER A 82 -3.83 -11.65 13.70
C SER A 82 -4.37 -13.01 14.16
N THR A 83 -5.67 -13.20 14.04
CA THR A 83 -6.33 -14.50 14.15
C THR A 83 -6.09 -15.33 12.87
N GLY A 84 -4.99 -16.09 12.84
CA GLY A 84 -4.81 -17.30 12.00
C GLY A 84 -4.80 -17.16 10.47
N THR A 85 -4.82 -15.94 9.93
CA THR A 85 -5.05 -15.68 8.50
C THR A 85 -3.78 -15.25 7.73
N ILE A 86 -2.66 -14.93 8.37
CA ILE A 86 -1.40 -14.72 7.61
C ILE A 86 -0.25 -15.41 8.34
N LEU A 87 0.44 -16.29 7.63
CA LEU A 87 1.68 -16.91 8.08
C LEU A 87 2.84 -16.08 7.52
N VAL A 88 3.52 -15.34 8.39
CA VAL A 88 4.78 -14.71 8.00
C VAL A 88 5.79 -15.86 7.91
N PRO A 89 6.37 -16.20 6.74
CA PRO A 89 7.64 -16.92 6.76
C PRO A 89 8.54 -16.07 7.66
N SER A 90 9.29 -16.69 8.58
CA SER A 90 10.23 -16.02 9.49
C SER A 90 10.71 -14.69 8.91
N PHE A 91 10.69 -13.60 9.70
CA PHE A 91 11.30 -12.33 9.29
C PHE A 91 12.79 -12.59 9.02
N THR A 92 13.09 -13.05 7.81
CA THR A 92 14.41 -13.47 7.41
C THR A 92 15.06 -12.21 6.90
N ASP A 93 15.94 -11.71 7.74
CA ASP A 93 16.50 -10.38 7.61
C ASP A 93 17.65 -10.41 6.59
N SER A 94 17.35 -9.98 5.36
CA SER A 94 18.34 -9.75 4.30
C SER A 94 19.37 -8.68 4.69
N SER A 95 18.98 -7.70 5.51
CA SER A 95 19.86 -6.62 6.00
C SER A 95 20.79 -7.05 7.15
N LEU A 96 20.44 -8.11 7.89
CA LEU A 96 21.36 -8.81 8.81
C LEU A 96 22.50 -9.47 8.04
N TRP A 97 22.26 -10.00 6.85
CA TRP A 97 23.31 -10.57 6.00
C TRP A 97 24.23 -9.48 5.42
N GLU A 98 23.67 -8.32 5.07
CA GLU A 98 24.44 -7.14 4.65
C GLU A 98 25.38 -6.63 5.77
N SER A 99 24.89 -6.57 7.02
CA SER A 99 25.71 -6.18 8.17
C SER A 99 26.74 -7.24 8.58
N LYS A 100 26.47 -8.51 8.28
CA LYS A 100 27.37 -9.63 8.63
C LYS A 100 28.42 -9.98 7.56
N GLN A 101 28.45 -9.33 6.40
CA GLN A 101 29.44 -9.61 5.33
C GLN A 101 29.49 -11.10 4.94
N LEU A 102 28.41 -11.85 5.15
CA LEU A 102 28.40 -13.30 5.01
C LEU A 102 27.82 -13.69 3.64
N GLU A 103 28.70 -14.26 2.83
CA GLU A 103 28.45 -15.00 1.58
C GLU A 103 27.96 -14.11 0.42
N GLY A 104 28.65 -14.22 -0.73
CA GLY A 104 28.59 -13.23 -1.81
C GLY A 104 27.20 -12.88 -2.33
N SER A 105 27.11 -11.75 -3.05
CA SER A 105 25.83 -11.12 -3.45
C SER A 105 24.82 -12.07 -4.12
N ASP A 106 25.28 -13.13 -4.79
CA ASP A 106 24.40 -14.13 -5.42
C ASP A 106 23.72 -15.08 -4.43
N ALA A 107 24.38 -15.44 -3.32
CA ALA A 107 23.79 -16.26 -2.27
C ALA A 107 22.64 -15.50 -1.59
N LEU A 108 22.85 -14.21 -1.28
CA LEU A 108 21.82 -13.36 -0.73
C LEU A 108 20.66 -13.14 -1.71
N LYS A 109 20.95 -12.91 -3.00
CA LYS A 109 19.91 -12.86 -4.05
C LYS A 109 19.09 -14.14 -4.10
N LYS A 110 19.71 -15.32 -3.96
CA LYS A 110 19.03 -16.61 -3.92
C LYS A 110 18.11 -16.73 -2.70
N LEU A 111 18.61 -16.41 -1.51
CA LEU A 111 17.84 -16.46 -0.28
C LEU A 111 16.63 -15.52 -0.32
N ILE A 112 16.80 -14.31 -0.86
CA ILE A 112 15.69 -13.37 -1.05
C ILE A 112 14.65 -13.94 -2.03
N ARG A 113 15.08 -14.54 -3.15
CA ARG A 113 14.17 -15.18 -4.11
C ARG A 113 13.32 -16.25 -3.44
N GLU A 114 13.96 -17.16 -2.71
CA GLU A 114 13.27 -18.26 -1.99
C GLU A 114 12.30 -17.71 -0.93
N GLY A 115 12.70 -16.65 -0.22
CA GLY A 115 11.86 -15.96 0.75
C GLY A 115 10.60 -15.35 0.12
N VAL A 116 10.74 -14.65 -1.00
CA VAL A 116 9.63 -13.98 -1.72
C VAL A 116 8.74 -14.99 -2.45
N GLU A 117 9.31 -16.07 -3.00
CA GLU A 117 8.60 -17.05 -3.83
C GLU A 117 7.42 -17.71 -3.12
N HIS A 118 7.50 -17.90 -1.81
CA HIS A 118 6.44 -18.52 -1.01
C HIS A 118 5.50 -17.51 -0.34
N THR A 119 5.44 -16.28 -0.85
CA THR A 119 4.57 -15.22 -0.31
C THR A 119 3.49 -14.76 -1.28
N SER A 120 2.39 -14.24 -0.73
CA SER A 120 1.30 -13.62 -1.48
C SER A 120 1.61 -12.15 -1.76
N ALA A 121 2.30 -11.47 -0.84
CA ALA A 121 2.66 -10.06 -0.96
C ALA A 121 3.97 -9.72 -0.23
N VAL A 122 4.62 -8.66 -0.70
CA VAL A 122 5.79 -8.02 -0.09
C VAL A 122 5.37 -6.68 0.51
N CYS A 123 5.53 -6.55 1.83
CA CYS A 123 5.24 -5.35 2.60
C CYS A 123 6.53 -4.62 2.94
N VAL A 124 6.73 -3.43 2.37
CA VAL A 124 7.90 -2.60 2.64
C VAL A 124 7.61 -1.69 3.83
N LEU A 125 8.33 -1.89 4.94
CA LEU A 125 8.23 -1.05 6.12
C LEU A 125 9.20 0.14 5.95
N ALA A 126 8.65 1.28 5.55
CA ALA A 126 9.43 2.46 5.19
C ALA A 126 9.82 3.28 6.43
N GLY A 127 11.11 3.27 6.72
CA GLY A 127 11.79 4.21 7.61
C GLY A 127 12.46 5.36 6.84
N SER A 128 13.30 6.15 7.54
CA SER A 128 13.95 7.33 6.96
C SER A 128 14.84 7.03 5.76
N GLU A 129 15.55 5.90 5.80
CA GLU A 129 16.61 5.55 4.84
C GLU A 129 16.30 4.26 4.06
N THR A 130 15.13 3.67 4.25
CA THR A 130 14.75 2.39 3.61
C THR A 130 14.81 2.47 2.09
N TRP A 131 14.48 3.62 1.51
CA TRP A 131 14.52 3.87 0.07
C TRP A 131 15.94 3.83 -0.54
N LEU A 132 16.99 4.01 0.26
CA LEU A 132 18.38 3.97 -0.19
C LEU A 132 18.92 2.54 -0.30
N ARG A 133 18.31 1.59 0.40
CA ARG A 133 18.89 0.26 0.61
C ARG A 133 18.78 -0.60 -0.64
N ARG A 134 19.91 -1.11 -1.13
CA ARG A 134 19.99 -1.95 -2.33
C ARG A 134 19.11 -3.19 -2.21
N TRP A 135 19.19 -3.90 -1.08
CA TRP A 135 18.43 -5.14 -0.89
C TRP A 135 16.92 -4.92 -0.77
N VAL A 136 16.49 -3.80 -0.18
CA VAL A 136 15.08 -3.39 -0.20
C VAL A 136 14.60 -3.20 -1.64
N LYS A 137 15.38 -2.52 -2.48
CA LYS A 137 15.04 -2.36 -3.90
C LYS A 137 14.99 -3.71 -4.63
N TYR A 138 15.91 -4.62 -4.31
CA TYR A 138 15.91 -5.96 -4.88
C TYR A 138 14.68 -6.78 -4.45
N GLU A 139 14.26 -6.70 -3.19
CA GLU A 139 13.04 -7.34 -2.68
C GLU A 139 11.79 -6.79 -3.37
N ILE A 140 11.72 -5.47 -3.58
CA ILE A 140 10.64 -4.82 -4.33
C ILE A 140 10.65 -5.29 -5.79
N ALA A 141 11.81 -5.32 -6.44
CA ALA A 141 11.95 -5.81 -7.80
C ALA A 141 11.49 -7.26 -7.93
N ARG A 142 11.84 -8.14 -6.97
CA ARG A 142 11.37 -9.53 -6.92
C ARG A 142 9.85 -9.62 -6.73
N ALA A 143 9.26 -8.76 -5.93
CA ALA A 143 7.80 -8.70 -5.80
C ALA A 143 7.12 -8.44 -7.16
N VAL A 144 7.68 -7.53 -7.97
CA VAL A 144 7.19 -7.24 -9.31
C VAL A 144 7.39 -8.42 -10.26
N ILE A 145 8.61 -8.97 -10.30
CA ILE A 145 8.97 -10.10 -11.20
C ILE A 145 8.12 -11.34 -10.91
N ASP A 146 7.91 -11.65 -9.63
CA ASP A 146 7.21 -12.87 -9.20
C ASP A 146 5.68 -12.66 -9.06
N ASN A 147 5.16 -11.53 -9.57
CA ASN A 147 3.76 -11.12 -9.51
C ASN A 147 3.17 -11.27 -8.10
N ARG A 148 3.80 -10.62 -7.12
CA ARG A 148 3.37 -10.56 -5.72
C ARG A 148 2.65 -9.25 -5.46
N GLY A 149 1.73 -9.27 -4.51
CA GLY A 149 1.17 -8.02 -3.97
C GLY A 149 2.29 -7.15 -3.42
N LEU A 150 2.18 -5.84 -3.56
CA LEU A 150 3.21 -4.91 -3.13
C LEU A 150 2.56 -3.75 -2.40
N LEU A 151 3.10 -3.37 -1.25
CA LEU A 151 2.61 -2.23 -0.47
C LEU A 151 3.74 -1.59 0.34
N THR A 152 3.55 -0.32 0.68
CA THR A 152 4.42 0.43 1.59
C THR A 152 3.68 0.78 2.87
N VAL A 153 4.33 0.60 4.02
CA VAL A 153 3.83 1.01 5.33
C VAL A 153 4.91 1.83 6.03
N HIS A 154 4.66 3.12 6.23
CA HIS A 154 5.57 3.97 6.98
C HIS A 154 5.57 3.64 8.46
N ILE A 155 6.76 3.46 9.04
CA ILE A 155 6.94 3.10 10.45
C ILE A 155 7.55 4.23 11.29
N ASN A 156 7.97 5.34 10.67
CA ASN A 156 8.53 6.50 11.37
C ASN A 156 7.55 7.18 12.33
N GLY A 157 6.24 7.01 12.12
CA GLY A 157 5.21 7.46 13.06
C GLY A 157 5.23 6.71 14.40
N LEU A 158 5.95 5.59 14.50
CA LEU A 158 6.23 4.93 15.78
C LEU A 158 7.41 5.61 16.47
N ASN A 159 7.32 5.74 17.80
CA ASN A 159 8.38 6.32 18.61
C ASN A 159 9.72 5.61 18.37
N HIS A 160 10.75 6.40 18.12
CA HIS A 160 12.12 5.91 18.05
C HIS A 160 12.53 5.32 19.41
N HIS A 161 13.25 4.19 19.44
CA HIS A 161 13.59 3.49 20.69
C HIS A 161 14.43 4.35 21.64
N GLN A 162 15.38 5.12 21.10
CA GLN A 162 16.20 6.05 21.88
C GLN A 162 15.49 7.40 22.15
N ARG A 163 15.06 8.12 21.11
CA ARG A 163 14.52 9.49 21.24
C ARG A 163 13.09 9.55 21.80
N ARG A 164 12.36 8.43 21.84
CA ARG A 164 10.99 8.31 22.37
C ARG A 164 9.94 9.20 21.70
N ILE A 165 10.25 9.76 20.54
CA ILE A 165 9.36 10.58 19.71
C ILE A 165 9.29 10.01 18.29
N PRO A 166 8.22 10.28 17.52
CA PRO A 166 8.14 9.87 16.12
C PRO A 166 9.08 10.70 15.24
N ASP A 167 9.42 10.14 14.08
CA ASP A 167 10.18 10.82 13.04
C ASP A 167 9.28 11.31 11.92
N ARG A 168 9.79 12.28 11.15
CA ARG A 168 9.23 12.58 9.83
C ARG A 168 9.26 11.33 8.97
N LEU A 169 8.19 11.09 8.20
CA LEU A 169 8.13 9.97 7.28
C LEU A 169 9.28 10.02 6.26
N GLY A 170 9.92 8.87 6.05
CA GLY A 170 10.92 8.73 5.00
C GLY A 170 10.28 8.74 3.62
N PRO A 171 11.08 8.92 2.54
CA PRO A 171 10.58 8.73 1.19
C PRO A 171 10.01 7.33 0.98
N ASN A 172 8.87 7.21 0.28
CA ASN A 172 8.33 5.92 -0.14
C ASN A 172 9.34 5.22 -1.07
N PRO A 173 9.87 4.03 -0.71
CA PRO A 173 10.82 3.29 -1.55
C PRO A 173 10.30 2.95 -2.96
N LEU A 174 8.99 2.80 -3.12
CA LEU A 174 8.35 2.52 -4.41
C LEU A 174 8.39 3.70 -5.39
N ASN A 175 8.74 4.92 -4.93
CA ASN A 175 9.01 6.06 -5.81
C ASN A 175 10.34 5.93 -6.58
N PHE A 176 11.21 5.01 -6.17
CA PHE A 176 12.56 4.83 -6.71
C PHE A 176 12.70 3.63 -7.64
N LEU A 177 11.60 2.90 -7.85
CA LEU A 177 11.50 1.84 -8.83
C LEU A 177 10.30 2.10 -9.75
N ALA A 178 10.43 1.75 -11.01
CA ALA A 178 9.41 1.97 -12.02
C ALA A 178 9.38 0.85 -13.06
N VAL A 179 8.28 0.78 -13.80
CA VAL A 179 8.18 -0.03 -15.02
C VAL A 179 8.19 0.90 -16.22
N GLY A 180 9.02 0.61 -17.21
CA GLY A 180 9.05 1.30 -18.49
C GLY A 180 8.76 0.34 -19.65
N GLN A 181 8.31 0.91 -20.77
CA GLN A 181 8.03 0.16 -22.00
C GLN A 181 9.08 0.49 -23.07
N ASP A 182 9.58 -0.53 -23.77
CA ASP A 182 10.44 -0.35 -24.95
C ASP A 182 9.62 -0.15 -26.24
N GLU A 183 10.31 0.11 -27.35
CA GLU A 183 9.69 0.33 -28.66
C GLU A 183 8.91 -0.89 -29.19
N PHE A 184 9.24 -2.09 -28.71
CA PHE A 184 8.59 -3.35 -29.08
C PHE A 184 7.45 -3.74 -28.13
N GLY A 185 7.12 -2.86 -27.18
CA GLY A 185 6.05 -3.07 -26.23
C GLY A 185 6.39 -3.97 -25.04
N ARG A 186 7.65 -4.34 -24.86
CA ARG A 186 8.15 -5.15 -23.73
C ARG A 186 8.37 -4.26 -22.52
N PHE A 187 8.11 -4.81 -21.33
CA PHE A 187 8.22 -4.08 -20.07
C PHE A 187 9.49 -4.44 -19.33
N TYR A 188 10.04 -3.45 -18.64
CA TYR A 188 11.28 -3.60 -17.90
C TYR A 188 11.29 -2.76 -16.62
N LEU A 189 12.09 -3.19 -15.65
CA LEU A 189 12.33 -2.45 -14.41
C LEU A 189 13.36 -1.33 -14.62
N PHE A 190 13.11 -0.22 -13.93
CA PHE A 190 13.98 0.94 -13.85
C PHE A 190 14.17 1.36 -12.39
N GLU A 191 15.35 1.87 -12.08
CA GLU A 191 15.70 2.46 -10.79
C GLU A 191 16.04 3.94 -10.95
N LYS A 192 15.65 4.73 -9.95
CA LYS A 192 15.87 6.18 -9.90
C LYS A 192 17.15 6.50 -9.15
N PHE A 193 18.09 7.16 -9.83
CA PHE A 193 19.38 7.57 -9.26
C PHE A 193 19.48 9.09 -9.17
N ALA A 194 20.12 9.59 -8.11
CA ALA A 194 20.58 10.96 -8.04
C ALA A 194 21.94 11.06 -8.72
N VAL A 195 22.01 11.79 -9.83
CA VAL A 195 23.22 11.95 -10.64
C VAL A 195 23.74 13.36 -10.45
N ALA A 196 25.01 13.47 -10.03
CA ALA A 196 25.70 14.75 -9.95
C ALA A 196 25.92 15.33 -11.35
N THR A 197 25.67 16.62 -11.49
CA THR A 197 25.84 17.43 -12.70
C THR A 197 26.72 18.62 -12.35
N GLY A 198 27.79 18.80 -13.13
CA GLY A 198 28.79 19.85 -12.88
C GLY A 198 29.99 19.37 -12.05
N TYR A 199 31.18 19.89 -12.39
CA TYR A 199 32.46 19.49 -11.78
C TYR A 199 32.83 20.30 -10.53
N ALA A 200 32.53 21.59 -10.50
CA ALA A 200 32.92 22.49 -9.40
C ALA A 200 31.85 22.64 -8.31
N TYR A 201 30.57 22.57 -8.68
CA TYR A 201 29.42 22.66 -7.78
C TYR A 201 28.39 21.61 -8.19
N PRO A 202 28.45 20.39 -7.62
CA PRO A 202 27.59 19.29 -8.05
C PRO A 202 26.13 19.61 -7.74
N GLN A 203 25.35 19.83 -8.78
CA GLN A 203 23.89 19.84 -8.72
C GLN A 203 23.39 18.42 -8.94
N TYR A 204 22.35 17.98 -8.25
CA TYR A 204 21.81 16.64 -8.45
C TYR A 204 20.55 16.68 -9.30
N ARG A 205 20.50 15.84 -10.32
CA ARG A 205 19.26 15.54 -11.06
C ARG A 205 18.87 14.09 -10.85
N TRP A 206 17.56 13.84 -10.90
CA TRP A 206 17.05 12.48 -10.89
C TRP A 206 17.07 11.90 -12.30
N GLU A 207 17.59 10.69 -12.43
CA GLU A 207 17.67 9.96 -13.70
C GLU A 207 17.17 8.54 -13.50
N TRP A 208 16.38 8.04 -14.46
CA TRP A 208 15.93 6.65 -14.48
C TRP A 208 16.90 5.81 -15.32
N ARG A 209 17.33 4.68 -14.76
CA ARG A 209 18.23 3.73 -15.44
C ARG A 209 17.62 2.35 -15.39
N ARG A 210 17.98 1.49 -16.35
CA ARG A 210 17.55 0.08 -16.34
C ARG A 210 18.02 -0.57 -15.05
N TYR A 211 17.15 -1.34 -14.41
CA TYR A 211 17.51 -2.01 -13.17
C TYR A 211 18.59 -3.07 -13.43
N GLU A 212 19.73 -2.96 -12.75
CA GLU A 212 20.92 -3.75 -13.09
C GLU A 212 20.86 -5.18 -12.54
N ASP A 213 20.22 -5.37 -11.38
CA ASP A 213 20.12 -6.68 -10.75
C ASP A 213 19.08 -7.61 -11.43
N TYR A 214 18.32 -7.10 -12.42
CA TYR A 214 17.44 -7.89 -13.28
C TYR A 214 17.17 -7.20 -14.64
N THR A 215 17.69 -7.78 -15.73
CA THR A 215 17.69 -7.15 -17.06
C THR A 215 16.62 -7.68 -18.03
N HIS A 216 16.00 -8.82 -17.71
CA HIS A 216 14.99 -9.45 -18.56
C HIS A 216 13.66 -8.68 -18.57
N ALA A 217 12.85 -8.95 -19.60
CA ALA A 217 11.50 -8.39 -19.68
C ALA A 217 10.62 -8.98 -18.59
N ILE A 218 9.71 -8.17 -18.06
CA ILE A 218 8.72 -8.55 -17.04
C ILE A 218 7.31 -8.48 -17.62
N SER A 219 6.35 -9.09 -16.93
CA SER A 219 4.93 -8.79 -17.12
C SER A 219 4.59 -7.44 -16.49
N LEU A 220 3.65 -6.70 -17.09
CA LEU A 220 3.13 -5.48 -16.49
C LEU A 220 2.30 -5.86 -15.25
N PRO A 221 2.62 -5.33 -14.05
CA PRO A 221 1.82 -5.59 -12.86
C PRO A 221 0.40 -5.07 -13.01
N ALA A 222 -0.59 -5.87 -12.58
CA ALA A 222 -2.01 -5.55 -12.73
C ALA A 222 -2.44 -4.25 -12.00
N TYR A 223 -1.70 -3.85 -10.96
CA TYR A 223 -1.94 -2.61 -10.24
C TYR A 223 -1.36 -1.36 -10.92
N LEU A 224 -0.61 -1.48 -12.03
CA LEU A 224 -0.03 -0.35 -12.74
C LEU A 224 -0.74 -0.06 -14.06
N ALA A 225 -0.95 1.22 -14.33
CA ALA A 225 -1.26 1.68 -15.67
C ALA A 225 -0.08 1.41 -16.61
N ARG A 226 -0.38 1.07 -17.87
CA ARG A 226 0.63 0.89 -18.91
C ARG A 226 1.45 2.19 -19.05
N PRO A 227 2.79 2.14 -18.94
CA PRO A 227 3.65 3.29 -19.22
C PRO A 227 3.49 3.75 -20.67
N ALA A 228 3.50 5.07 -20.90
CA ALA A 228 3.56 5.62 -22.25
C ALA A 228 4.94 5.30 -22.89
N PRO A 229 5.02 5.11 -24.22
CA PRO A 229 6.30 4.89 -24.89
C PRO A 229 7.32 5.99 -24.56
N GLY A 230 8.52 5.60 -24.12
CA GLY A 230 9.58 6.53 -23.70
C GLY A 230 9.46 7.08 -22.28
N TYR A 231 8.40 6.73 -21.54
CA TYR A 231 8.21 7.11 -20.14
C TYR A 231 8.23 5.90 -19.21
N VAL A 232 8.48 6.14 -17.93
CA VAL A 232 8.40 5.13 -16.88
C VAL A 232 7.28 5.47 -15.91
N THR A 233 6.61 4.44 -15.39
CA THR A 233 5.56 4.55 -14.38
C THR A 233 6.12 4.06 -13.03
N PRO A 234 6.30 4.95 -12.03
CA PRO A 234 6.74 4.55 -10.70
C PRO A 234 5.79 3.55 -10.04
N LEU A 235 6.33 2.57 -9.29
CA LEU A 235 5.53 1.53 -8.64
C LEU A 235 4.53 2.10 -7.63
N SER A 236 4.89 3.22 -6.98
CA SER A 236 4.05 3.95 -6.03
C SER A 236 2.76 4.51 -6.61
N THR A 237 2.64 4.61 -7.94
CA THR A 237 1.41 5.12 -8.59
C THR A 237 0.25 4.14 -8.51
N GLY A 238 0.53 2.85 -8.32
CA GLY A 238 -0.47 1.79 -8.24
C GLY A 238 -0.44 0.97 -6.96
N ALA A 239 0.73 0.83 -6.34
CA ALA A 239 0.86 0.11 -5.08
C ALA A 239 0.35 0.95 -3.89
N PRO A 240 -0.43 0.37 -2.97
CA PRO A 240 -0.96 1.10 -1.82
C PRO A 240 0.13 1.52 -0.84
N GLU A 241 -0.09 2.67 -0.21
CA GLU A 241 0.78 3.29 0.78
C GLU A 241 -0.03 3.62 2.04
N TYR A 242 0.52 3.28 3.20
CA TYR A 242 -0.10 3.52 4.51
C TYR A 242 0.94 4.06 5.50
N CYS A 243 0.46 4.64 6.60
CA CYS A 243 1.26 4.96 7.76
C CYS A 243 0.77 4.15 8.96
N PHE A 244 1.69 3.39 9.56
CA PHE A 244 1.34 2.44 10.62
C PHE A 244 0.68 3.13 11.84
N ALA A 245 1.17 4.31 12.21
CA ALA A 245 0.65 5.04 13.36
C ALA A 245 -0.70 5.72 13.10
N THR A 246 -0.83 6.43 11.97
CA THR A 246 -2.05 7.21 11.68
C THR A 246 -3.20 6.36 11.17
N ASP A 247 -2.90 5.26 10.47
CA ASP A 247 -3.92 4.44 9.80
C ASP A 247 -4.29 3.19 10.62
N ASN A 248 -3.97 3.19 11.93
CA ASN A 248 -4.26 2.11 12.86
C ASN A 248 -3.69 0.74 12.39
N GLY A 249 -2.41 0.75 12.03
CA GLY A 249 -1.73 -0.39 11.44
C GLY A 249 -1.69 -1.64 12.31
N SER A 250 -1.77 -1.50 13.64
CA SER A 250 -1.84 -2.63 14.58
C SER A 250 -3.04 -3.54 14.31
N LYS A 251 -4.16 -2.99 13.84
CA LYS A 251 -5.38 -3.73 13.49
C LYS A 251 -5.48 -4.01 11.99
N ASN A 252 -4.96 -3.12 11.16
CA ASN A 252 -5.26 -3.09 9.72
C ASN A 252 -4.19 -3.72 8.82
N ILE A 253 -2.96 -3.93 9.29
CA ILE A 253 -1.85 -4.36 8.42
C ILE A 253 -2.13 -5.68 7.67
N GLY A 254 -2.88 -6.61 8.27
CA GLY A 254 -3.28 -7.85 7.60
C GLY A 254 -4.23 -7.63 6.43
N LEU A 255 -5.20 -6.73 6.61
CA LEU A 255 -6.14 -6.36 5.56
C LEU A 255 -5.42 -5.65 4.40
N TRP A 256 -4.43 -4.81 4.70
CA TRP A 256 -3.63 -4.15 3.68
C TRP A 256 -2.81 -5.14 2.84
N ILE A 257 -2.19 -6.12 3.51
CA ILE A 257 -1.45 -7.20 2.85
C ILE A 257 -2.38 -8.04 1.96
N ASP A 258 -3.56 -8.42 2.48
CA ASP A 258 -4.54 -9.19 1.71
C ASP A 258 -5.04 -8.39 0.48
N ARG A 259 -5.36 -7.11 0.66
CA ARG A 259 -5.73 -6.22 -0.45
C ARG A 259 -4.63 -6.15 -1.52
N ALA A 260 -3.37 -5.98 -1.12
CA ALA A 260 -2.25 -5.94 -2.06
C ALA A 260 -2.10 -7.27 -2.82
N ALA A 261 -2.32 -8.41 -2.16
CA ALA A 261 -2.31 -9.72 -2.81
C ALA A 261 -3.47 -9.89 -3.81
N GLN A 262 -4.68 -9.44 -3.46
CA GLN A 262 -5.84 -9.48 -4.33
C GLN A 262 -5.66 -8.63 -5.60
N MET A 263 -4.95 -7.50 -5.51
CA MET A 263 -4.65 -6.63 -6.67
C MET A 263 -3.82 -7.31 -7.76
N VAL A 264 -3.14 -8.42 -7.45
CA VAL A 264 -2.39 -9.24 -8.41
C VAL A 264 -3.04 -10.60 -8.68
N GLY A 265 -4.30 -10.78 -8.24
CA GLY A 265 -5.07 -12.00 -8.45
C GLY A 265 -4.63 -13.19 -7.59
N ARG A 266 -3.98 -12.94 -6.45
CA ARG A 266 -3.57 -14.01 -5.53
C ARG A 266 -4.60 -14.25 -4.46
#